data_AF-A0A7Y1UGS8-F1
#
_entry.id   AF-A0A7Y1UGS8-F1
#
_cell.length_a   1.000
_cell.length_b   1.000
_cell.length_c   1.000
_cell.angle_alpha   90.00
_cell.angle_beta   90.00
_cell.angle_gamma   90.00
#
_symmetry.space_group_name_H-M   'P 1'
#
loop_
_entity.id
_entity.type
_entity.pdbx_description
1 polymer ?
#
loop_
_entity_poly.entity_id
_entity_poly.type
_entity_poly.pdbx_seq_one_letter_code
_entity_poly.pdbx_strand_id
1 'polypeptide(L)'
;MKDAAFGAAALGAATPGNTADAKAPVTNDTKQLALRAIFGVSHELNEGEIIQRARTLPGVRNLAKVRPNEMVALETLRNCISKLGFGDREAITMTCPGGVIDFVAHGDTSMAVIHEGEYAPGVRETLLIVVNEIDQL
;
A
#
# COMPACT_ATOMS: atom_id res chain seq x y z
N MET A 1 -32.49 -48.92 51.88
CA MET A 1 -32.81 -49.67 50.64
C MET A 1 -33.66 -48.75 49.78
N LYS A 2 -33.46 -48.48 48.50
CA LYS A 2 -32.45 -48.78 47.49
C LYS A 2 -33.04 -48.14 46.22
N ASP A 3 -32.24 -47.43 45.41
CA ASP A 3 -32.48 -47.15 43.97
C ASP A 3 -33.70 -46.26 43.59
N ALA A 4 -33.73 -45.43 42.54
CA ALA A 4 -32.82 -45.12 41.44
C ALA A 4 -33.25 -43.80 40.76
N ALA A 5 -32.34 -43.28 39.94
CA ALA A 5 -32.36 -42.01 39.22
C ALA A 5 -33.25 -41.96 37.96
N PHE A 6 -33.68 -40.75 37.61
CA PHE A 6 -33.89 -40.19 36.25
C PHE A 6 -33.79 -38.66 36.43
N GLY A 7 -33.04 -37.83 35.71
CA GLY A 7 -32.41 -37.92 34.39
C GLY A 7 -32.66 -36.57 33.71
N ALA A 8 -31.65 -35.69 33.63
CA ALA A 8 -31.63 -34.55 32.71
C ALA A 8 -30.20 -33.98 32.65
N ALA A 9 -29.40 -34.50 31.71
CA ALA A 9 -28.12 -33.90 31.34
C ALA A 9 -28.42 -32.66 30.47
N ALA A 10 -28.16 -31.47 30.99
CA ALA A 10 -28.15 -30.26 30.18
C ALA A 10 -26.83 -30.21 29.39
N LEU A 11 -26.93 -30.53 28.09
CA LEU A 11 -25.89 -30.29 27.09
C LEU A 11 -25.64 -28.79 26.98
N GLY A 12 -24.65 -28.28 27.72
CA GLY A 12 -24.06 -26.97 27.46
C GLY A 12 -23.25 -27.04 26.17
N ALA A 13 -23.84 -26.57 25.07
CA ALA A 13 -23.17 -26.45 23.79
C ALA A 13 -21.95 -25.53 23.92
N ALA A 14 -20.76 -26.09 23.82
CA ALA A 14 -19.53 -25.33 23.62
C ALA A 14 -19.51 -24.82 22.19
N THR A 15 -19.70 -23.51 22.02
CA THR A 15 -19.55 -22.78 20.76
C THR A 15 -18.15 -23.01 20.19
N PRO A 16 -17.98 -23.47 18.94
CA PRO A 16 -16.67 -23.66 18.37
C PRO A 16 -16.09 -22.33 17.90
N GLY A 17 -14.87 -22.07 18.34
CA GLY A 17 -13.82 -21.45 17.52
C GLY A 17 -13.95 -19.97 17.23
N ASN A 18 -13.51 -19.13 18.17
CA ASN A 18 -12.82 -17.90 17.80
C ASN A 18 -11.50 -18.30 17.10
N THR A 19 -11.58 -18.59 15.80
CA THR A 19 -10.39 -18.60 14.95
C THR A 19 -10.05 -17.14 14.77
N ALA A 20 -9.26 -16.60 15.70
CA ALA A 20 -8.45 -15.44 15.39
C ALA A 20 -7.79 -15.74 14.05
N ASP A 21 -8.01 -14.88 13.07
CA ASP A 21 -7.28 -14.83 11.81
C ASP A 21 -5.78 -14.77 12.16
N ALA A 22 -5.18 -15.93 12.38
CA ALA A 22 -3.75 -16.09 12.42
C ALA A 22 -3.32 -15.91 10.97
N LYS A 23 -3.10 -14.64 10.58
CA LYS A 23 -2.38 -14.28 9.36
C LYS A 23 -1.14 -15.16 9.33
N ALA A 24 -1.15 -16.16 8.46
CA ALA A 24 -0.04 -17.09 8.33
C ALA A 24 1.25 -16.26 8.22
N PRO A 25 2.32 -16.62 8.96
CA PRO A 25 3.54 -15.85 8.92
C PRO A 25 4.01 -15.81 7.47
N VAL A 26 4.09 -14.59 6.91
CA VAL A 26 4.63 -14.34 5.57
C VAL A 26 6.06 -14.86 5.60
N THR A 27 6.28 -16.05 5.05
CA THR A 27 7.62 -16.63 4.95
C THR A 27 8.45 -15.75 4.03
N ASN A 28 9.78 -15.74 4.20
CA ASN A 28 10.67 -14.94 3.33
C ASN A 28 10.42 -15.25 1.84
N ASP A 29 10.05 -16.49 1.50
CA ASP A 29 9.73 -16.89 0.11
C ASP A 29 8.51 -16.16 -0.49
N THR A 30 7.60 -15.68 0.35
CA THR A 30 6.38 -14.97 -0.07
C THR A 30 6.57 -13.45 -0.05
N LYS A 31 7.64 -12.95 0.57
CA LYS A 31 7.97 -11.52 0.56
C LYS A 31 8.23 -11.07 -0.87
N GLN A 32 7.69 -9.90 -1.22
CA GLN A 32 7.88 -9.29 -2.52
C GLN A 32 7.47 -10.15 -3.72
N LEU A 33 6.69 -11.22 -3.56
CA LEU A 33 6.34 -12.13 -4.66
C LEU A 33 5.69 -11.37 -5.82
N ALA A 34 4.83 -10.40 -5.50
CA ALA A 34 4.22 -9.51 -6.48
C ALA A 34 5.27 -8.67 -7.24
N LEU A 35 6.17 -7.97 -6.53
CA LEU A 35 7.24 -7.19 -7.19
C LEU A 35 8.18 -8.06 -8.01
N ARG A 36 8.52 -9.26 -7.50
CA ARG A 36 9.38 -10.22 -8.18
C ARG A 36 8.76 -10.71 -9.48
N ALA A 37 7.47 -11.01 -9.47
CA ALA A 37 6.72 -11.38 -10.66
C ALA A 37 6.61 -10.23 -11.68
N ILE A 38 6.29 -9.02 -11.21
CA ILE A 38 6.15 -7.83 -12.06
C ILE A 38 7.47 -7.46 -12.74
N PHE A 39 8.57 -7.49 -11.99
CA PHE A 39 9.89 -7.10 -12.50
C PHE A 39 10.72 -8.27 -13.07
N GLY A 40 10.17 -9.49 -13.06
CA GLY A 40 10.83 -10.69 -13.59
C GLY A 40 12.14 -11.03 -12.88
N VAL A 41 12.20 -10.90 -11.56
CA VAL A 41 13.40 -11.20 -10.76
C VAL A 41 13.22 -12.41 -9.86
N SER A 42 14.29 -13.17 -9.65
CA SER A 42 14.29 -14.34 -8.79
C SER A 42 14.71 -14.05 -7.35
N HIS A 43 15.33 -12.91 -7.08
CA HIS A 43 15.86 -12.52 -5.76
C HIS A 43 15.01 -11.42 -5.09
N GLU A 44 15.23 -11.19 -3.80
CA GLU A 44 14.63 -10.08 -3.04
C GLU A 44 15.28 -8.75 -3.46
N LEU A 45 14.46 -7.73 -3.67
CA LEU A 45 14.86 -6.40 -4.08
C LEU A 45 15.05 -5.51 -2.85
N ASN A 46 16.18 -4.81 -2.79
CA ASN A 46 16.34 -3.69 -1.84
C ASN A 46 15.60 -2.43 -2.34
N GLU A 47 15.38 -1.46 -1.45
CA GLU A 47 14.68 -0.20 -1.77
C GLU A 47 15.23 0.50 -3.01
N GLY A 48 16.56 0.54 -3.18
CA GLY A 48 17.20 1.17 -4.33
C GLY A 48 16.90 0.44 -5.65
N GLU A 49 16.92 -0.89 -5.64
CA GLU A 49 16.56 -1.71 -6.81
C GLU A 49 15.07 -1.57 -7.17
N ILE A 50 14.19 -1.53 -6.17
CA ILE A 50 12.76 -1.30 -6.38
C ILE A 50 12.53 0.06 -7.06
N ILE A 51 13.11 1.14 -6.50
CA ILE A 51 12.99 2.49 -7.05
C ILE A 51 13.53 2.55 -8.48
N GLN A 52 14.70 1.95 -8.72
CA GLN A 52 15.33 1.97 -10.03
C GLN A 52 14.50 1.25 -11.09
N ARG A 53 13.87 0.12 -10.73
CA ARG A 53 12.99 -0.63 -11.63
C ARG A 53 11.65 0.06 -11.85
N ALA A 54 11.07 0.65 -10.81
CA ALA A 54 9.84 1.43 -10.92
C ALA A 54 9.97 2.63 -11.87
N ARG A 55 11.16 3.23 -11.99
CA ARG A 55 11.46 4.27 -13.00
C ARG A 55 11.42 3.79 -14.45
N THR A 56 11.47 2.47 -14.67
CA THR A 56 11.40 1.89 -16.02
C THR A 56 9.96 1.61 -16.48
N LEU A 57 8.97 1.85 -15.60
CA LEU A 57 7.57 1.69 -15.95
C LEU A 57 7.17 2.68 -17.06
N PRO A 58 6.33 2.26 -18.02
CA PRO A 58 5.89 3.13 -19.12
C PRO A 58 5.30 4.45 -18.62
N GLY A 59 5.77 5.57 -19.18
CA GLY A 59 5.30 6.91 -18.84
C GLY A 59 5.89 7.50 -17.55
N VAL A 60 6.59 6.71 -16.73
CA VAL A 60 7.30 7.23 -15.54
C VAL A 60 8.65 7.81 -15.96
N ARG A 61 8.85 9.10 -15.68
CA ARG A 61 10.12 9.81 -15.93
C ARG A 61 11.05 9.76 -14.74
N ASN A 62 10.51 9.93 -13.54
CA ASN A 62 11.30 9.87 -12.31
C ASN A 62 10.43 9.48 -11.12
N LEU A 63 11.09 9.02 -10.07
CA LEU A 63 10.47 8.51 -8.86
C LEU A 63 11.40 8.80 -7.66
N ALA A 64 10.83 9.30 -6.57
CA ALA A 64 11.55 9.50 -5.32
C ALA A 64 10.63 9.25 -4.11
N LYS A 65 11.21 8.76 -3.02
CA LYS A 65 10.52 8.68 -1.72
C LYS A 65 10.38 10.09 -1.14
N VAL A 66 9.20 10.37 -0.62
CA VAL A 66 8.86 11.64 0.02
C VAL A 66 9.05 11.48 1.52
N ARG A 67 9.76 12.41 2.13
CA ARG A 67 9.98 12.37 3.58
C ARG A 67 8.72 12.86 4.32
N PRO A 68 8.49 12.44 5.58
CA PRO A 68 7.31 12.84 6.34
C PRO A 68 7.13 14.37 6.43
N ASN A 69 8.22 15.12 6.61
CA ASN A 69 8.19 16.58 6.66
C ASN A 69 7.80 17.22 5.32
N GLU A 70 8.20 16.62 4.19
CA GLU A 70 7.82 17.07 2.84
C GLU A 70 6.33 16.81 2.60
N MET A 71 5.82 15.66 3.06
CA MET A 71 4.40 15.33 2.96
C MET A 71 3.52 16.27 3.79
N VAL A 72 3.96 16.65 4.99
CA VAL A 72 3.27 17.67 5.82
C VAL A 72 3.23 19.02 5.12
N ALA A 73 4.30 19.41 4.41
CA ALA A 73 4.31 20.64 3.64
C ALA A 73 3.31 20.59 2.47
N LEU A 74 3.22 19.47 1.76
CA LEU A 74 2.23 19.26 0.69
C LEU A 74 0.79 19.31 1.23
N GLU A 75 0.50 18.65 2.35
CA GLU A 75 -0.82 18.70 2.99
C GLU A 75 -1.19 20.11 3.46
N THR A 76 -0.21 20.87 3.95
CA THR A 76 -0.40 22.28 4.31
C THR A 76 -0.82 23.10 3.08
N LEU A 77 -0.18 22.88 1.93
CA LEU A 77 -0.54 23.51 0.67
C LEU A 77 -1.96 23.10 0.21
N ARG A 78 -2.31 21.81 0.29
CA ARG A 78 -3.66 21.30 -0.01
C ARG A 78 -4.74 21.96 0.84
N ASN A 79 -4.47 22.14 2.14
CA ASN A 79 -5.39 22.81 3.06
C ASN A 79 -5.63 24.28 2.69
N CYS A 80 -4.64 24.98 2.12
CA CYS A 80 -4.84 26.34 1.61
C CYS A 80 -5.83 26.36 0.45
N ILE A 81 -5.79 25.37 -0.44
CA ILE A 81 -6.67 25.32 -1.62
C ILE A 81 -8.11 24.96 -1.26
N SER A 82 -8.31 24.08 -0.28
CA SER A 82 -9.66 23.84 0.26
C SER A 82 -10.28 25.14 0.82
N LYS A 83 -9.49 26.01 1.46
CA LYS A 83 -9.96 27.32 1.97
C LYS A 83 -10.29 28.32 0.86
N LEU A 84 -9.74 28.14 -0.35
CA LEU A 84 -10.07 28.96 -1.52
C LEU A 84 -11.41 28.56 -2.17
N GLY A 85 -12.10 27.54 -1.64
CA GLY A 85 -13.43 27.13 -2.11
C GLY A 85 -13.40 26.04 -3.18
N PHE A 86 -12.25 25.44 -3.46
CA PHE A 86 -12.12 24.34 -4.44
C PHE A 86 -12.55 22.96 -3.89
N GLY A 87 -12.90 22.88 -2.60
CA GLY A 87 -13.60 21.75 -1.97
C GLY A 87 -12.75 20.48 -1.78
N ASP A 88 -12.06 20.05 -2.83
CA ASP A 88 -11.31 18.80 -2.85
C ASP A 88 -9.80 19.03 -2.72
N ARG A 89 -9.13 18.17 -1.93
CA ARG A 89 -7.68 18.25 -1.71
C ARG A 89 -6.89 17.81 -2.95
N GLU A 90 -7.55 17.06 -3.84
CA GLU A 90 -7.00 16.58 -5.11
C GLU A 90 -7.10 17.62 -6.24
N ALA A 91 -7.63 18.82 -5.97
CA ALA A 91 -7.76 19.89 -6.97
C ALA A 91 -6.43 20.55 -7.38
N ILE A 92 -5.29 20.07 -6.88
CA ILE A 92 -3.96 20.59 -7.23
C ILE A 92 -3.31 19.69 -8.27
N THR A 93 -3.09 20.22 -9.47
CA THR A 93 -2.18 19.62 -10.44
C THR A 93 -0.82 20.31 -10.35
N MET A 94 0.22 19.56 -10.02
CA MET A 94 1.60 20.02 -10.02
C MET A 94 2.26 19.62 -11.34
N THR A 95 2.88 20.57 -12.04
CA THR A 95 3.57 20.29 -13.31
C THR A 95 4.99 20.83 -13.28
N CYS A 96 5.88 20.16 -14.01
CA CYS A 96 7.21 20.63 -14.31
C CYS A 96 7.50 20.42 -15.80
N PRO A 97 8.59 20.99 -16.37
CA PRO A 97 8.91 20.78 -17.79
C PRO A 97 9.04 19.30 -18.21
N GLY A 98 9.24 18.39 -17.25
CA GLY A 98 9.33 16.95 -17.48
C GLY A 98 8.03 16.16 -17.34
N GLY A 99 6.90 16.80 -16.99
CA GLY A 99 5.61 16.12 -16.87
C GLY A 99 4.76 16.59 -15.68
N VAL A 100 3.78 15.76 -15.32
CA VAL A 100 2.93 15.94 -14.14
C VAL A 100 3.61 15.28 -12.95
N ILE A 101 3.57 15.96 -11.81
CA ILE A 101 4.02 15.41 -10.52
C ILE A 101 2.79 14.85 -9.82
N ASP A 102 2.81 13.55 -9.57
CA ASP A 102 1.80 12.81 -8.83
C ASP A 102 2.41 12.23 -7.54
N PHE A 103 1.56 11.97 -6.55
CA PHE A 103 1.96 11.41 -5.27
C PHE A 103 1.18 10.12 -5.02
N VAL A 104 1.91 9.02 -4.88
CA VAL A 104 1.37 7.70 -4.55
C VAL A 104 1.76 7.37 -3.12
N ALA A 105 0.79 7.04 -2.28
CA ALA A 105 1.00 6.79 -0.85
C ALA A 105 0.34 5.49 -0.41
N HIS A 106 0.98 4.80 0.54
CA HIS A 106 0.44 3.64 1.24
C HIS A 106 1.05 3.60 2.65
N GLY A 107 0.21 3.48 3.68
CA GLY A 107 0.69 3.51 5.07
C GLY A 107 1.42 4.82 5.38
N ASP A 108 2.64 4.70 5.89
CA ASP A 108 3.51 5.84 6.22
C ASP A 108 4.50 6.17 5.09
N THR A 109 4.50 5.38 4.01
CA THR A 109 5.37 5.56 2.84
C THR A 109 4.65 6.33 1.74
N SER A 110 5.32 7.36 1.21
CA SER A 110 4.83 8.15 0.07
C SER A 110 5.94 8.30 -0.97
N MET A 111 5.55 8.31 -2.24
CA MET A 111 6.44 8.51 -3.37
C MET A 111 5.92 9.61 -4.28
N ALA A 112 6.83 10.47 -4.73
CA ALA A 112 6.58 11.44 -5.78
C ALA A 112 6.99 10.83 -7.11
N VAL A 113 6.11 10.95 -8.10
CA VAL A 113 6.26 10.39 -9.43
C VAL A 113 6.17 11.52 -10.44
N ILE A 114 7.16 11.64 -11.32
CA ILE A 114 7.03 12.48 -12.51
C ILE A 114 6.61 11.55 -13.64
N HIS A 115 5.47 11.82 -14.28
CA HIS A 115 4.98 11.03 -15.40
C HIS A 115 4.50 11.91 -16.57
N GLU A 116 4.47 11.32 -17.76
CA GLU A 116 4.00 11.97 -18.98
C GLU A 116 2.55 11.59 -19.28
N GLY A 117 1.70 12.60 -19.44
CA GLY A 117 0.29 12.36 -19.74
C GLY A 117 -0.39 11.54 -18.63
N GLU A 118 -1.26 10.62 -19.02
CA GLU A 118 -1.90 9.68 -18.09
C GLU A 118 -1.05 8.42 -17.91
N TYR A 119 -1.19 7.76 -16.76
CA TYR A 119 -0.55 6.46 -16.55
C TYR A 119 -1.03 5.44 -17.58
N ALA A 120 -0.08 4.68 -18.15
CA ALA A 120 -0.43 3.51 -18.93
C ALA A 120 -1.16 2.48 -18.04
N PRO A 121 -2.00 1.60 -18.63
CA PRO A 121 -2.76 0.60 -17.87
C PRO A 121 -1.86 -0.22 -16.94
N GLY A 122 -2.22 -0.31 -15.66
CA GLY A 122 -1.49 -1.10 -14.66
C GLY A 122 -0.28 -0.39 -14.03
N VAL A 123 0.17 0.76 -14.55
CA VAL A 123 1.35 1.45 -14.01
C VAL A 123 1.06 2.03 -12.63
N ARG A 124 -0.09 2.67 -12.44
CA ARG A 124 -0.47 3.24 -11.15
C ARG A 124 -0.64 2.17 -10.08
N GLU A 125 -1.23 1.04 -10.44
CA GLU A 125 -1.40 -0.12 -9.55
C GLU A 125 -0.03 -0.71 -9.19
N THR A 126 0.88 -0.80 -10.16
CA THR A 126 2.25 -1.25 -9.92
C THR A 126 2.99 -0.30 -8.96
N LEU A 127 2.80 1.01 -9.10
CA LEU A 127 3.37 2.00 -8.19
C LEU A 127 2.81 1.85 -6.76
N LEU A 128 1.51 1.56 -6.61
CA LEU A 128 0.93 1.26 -5.29
C LEU A 128 1.54 0.01 -4.65
N ILE A 129 1.79 -1.04 -5.43
CA ILE A 129 2.49 -2.24 -4.95
C ILE A 129 3.91 -1.89 -4.52
N VAL A 130 4.63 -1.08 -5.31
CA VAL A 130 5.97 -0.59 -4.98
C VAL A 130 5.98 0.17 -3.65
N VAL A 131 5.05 1.11 -3.46
CA VAL A 131 4.97 1.90 -2.22
C VAL A 131 4.68 1.01 -1.02
N ASN A 132 3.72 0.09 -1.14
CA ASN A 132 3.40 -0.86 -0.08
C ASN A 132 4.59 -1.77 0.27
N GLU A 133 5.36 -2.23 -0.72
CA GLU A 133 6.48 -3.13 -0.43
C GLU A 133 7.64 -2.38 0.24
N ILE A 134 7.89 -1.12 -0.16
CA ILE A 134 8.89 -0.26 0.51
C ILE A 134 8.48 0.03 1.96
N ASP A 135 7.18 0.15 2.25
CA ASP A 135 6.65 0.33 3.61
C ASP A 135 6.89 -0.88 4.52
N GLN A 136 7.04 -2.07 3.93
CA GLN A 136 7.23 -3.34 4.65
C GLN A 136 8.70 -3.79 4.78
N LEU A 137 9.65 -3.03 4.23
CA LEU A 137 11.09 -3.27 4.35
C LEU A 137 11.61 -2.91 5.75
#